data_AF-A0A1I0Y3B1-F1
#
_entry.id   AF-A0A1I0Y3B1-F1
#
_cell.length_a   1.000
_cell.length_b   1.000
_cell.length_c   1.000
_cell.angle_alpha   90.00
_cell.angle_beta   90.00
_cell.angle_gamma   90.00
#
_symmetry.space_group_name_H-M   'P 1'
#
loop_
_entity.id
_entity.type
_entity.pdbx_description
1 polymer ?
#
loop_
_entity_poly.entity_id
_entity_poly.type
_entity_poly.pdbx_seq_one_letter_code
_entity_poly.pdbx_strand_id
1 'polypeptide(L)' 'MSEGFPLYQLAEEHEELRAAVRSLAEKEIAPYAAEVDEDSRFPQEALTALNA' A
#
# COMPACT_ATOMS: atom_id res chain seq x y z
N MET A 1 22.06 -3.02 26.23
CA MET A 1 21.67 -3.11 24.81
C MET A 1 20.59 -4.16 24.75
N SER A 2 19.34 -3.79 24.45
CA SER A 2 18.24 -4.76 24.42
C SER A 2 18.45 -5.70 23.24
N GLU A 3 18.90 -6.91 23.53
CA GLU A 3 19.04 -8.00 22.57
C GLU A 3 17.63 -8.44 22.12
N GLY A 4 17.35 -8.31 20.82
CA GLY A 4 16.37 -9.16 20.14
C GLY A 4 15.18 -8.46 19.48
N PHE A 5 14.61 -7.41 20.07
CA PHE A 5 13.39 -6.79 19.53
C PHE A 5 13.45 -5.25 19.63
N PRO A 6 13.50 -4.52 18.50
CA PRO A 6 13.34 -3.07 18.49
C PRO A 6 11.99 -2.72 19.11
N LEU A 7 12.00 -1.78 20.05
CA LEU A 7 10.83 -1.35 20.85
C LEU A 7 9.60 -0.92 20.00
N TYR A 8 9.81 -0.69 18.71
CA TYR A 8 8.82 -0.20 17.75
C TYR A 8 8.70 -1.08 16.50
N GLN A 9 9.21 -2.31 16.53
CA GLN A 9 9.05 -3.23 15.40
C GLN A 9 7.60 -3.71 15.33
N LEU A 10 7.08 -3.80 14.11
CA LEU A 10 5.77 -4.39 13.87
C LEU A 10 5.81 -5.91 14.08
N ALA A 11 4.68 -6.48 14.48
CA ALA A 11 4.48 -7.92 14.42
C ALA A 11 4.63 -8.41 12.97
N GLU A 12 5.08 -9.66 12.79
CA GLU A 12 5.28 -10.28 11.47
C GLU A 12 4.02 -10.18 10.59
N GLU A 13 2.85 -10.46 11.16
CA GLU A 13 1.54 -10.33 10.49
C GLU A 13 1.29 -8.92 9.92
N HIS A 14 1.75 -7.88 10.61
CA HIS A 14 1.62 -6.49 10.15
C HIS A 14 2.61 -6.15 9.04
N GLU A 15 3.81 -6.73 9.06
CA GLU A 15 4.77 -6.55 7.97
C GLU A 15 4.29 -7.28 6.70
N GLU A 16 3.74 -8.48 6.83
CA GLU A 16 3.12 -9.20 5.72
C GLU A 16 1.95 -8.41 5.13
N LEU A 17 1.06 -7.89 5.98
CA LEU A 17 -0.03 -7.03 5.54
C LEU A 17 0.49 -5.78 4.81
N ARG A 18 1.51 -5.11 5.34
CA ARG A 18 2.12 -3.94 4.68
C ARG A 18 2.73 -4.29 3.33
N ALA A 19 3.39 -5.44 3.22
CA ALA A 19 3.96 -5.92 1.97
C ALA A 19 2.87 -6.17 0.92
N ALA A 20 1.76 -6.82 1.32
CA ALA A 20 0.62 -7.06 0.44
C ALA A 20 -0.02 -5.75 -0.05
N VAL A 21 -0.30 -4.80 0.86
CA VAL A 21 -0.86 -3.48 0.52
C VAL A 21 0.10 -2.70 -0.39
N ARG A 22 1.41 -2.77 -0.14
CA ARG A 22 2.41 -2.09 -0.99
C ARG A 22 2.43 -2.66 -2.40
N SER A 23 2.40 -3.99 -2.54
CA SER A 23 2.38 -4.62 -3.86
C SER A 23 1.14 -4.23 -4.67
N LEU A 24 -0.03 -4.16 -4.02
CA LEU A 24 -1.26 -3.67 -4.66
C LEU A 24 -1.12 -2.21 -5.08
N ALA A 25 -0.61 -1.34 -4.21
CA ALA A 25 -0.44 0.08 -4.54
C ALA A 25 0.53 0.30 -5.72
N GLU A 26 1.64 -0.43 -5.77
CA GLU A 26 2.62 -0.33 -6.86
C GLU A 26 2.07 -0.82 -8.20
N LYS A 27 1.25 -1.87 -8.19
CA LYS A 27 0.71 -2.48 -9.42
C LYS A 27 -0.54 -1.79 -9.93
N GLU A 28 -1.47 -1.45 -9.03
CA GLU A 28 -2.84 -1.07 -9.40
C GLU A 28 -3.12 0.42 -9.21
N ILE A 29 -2.33 1.12 -8.38
CA ILE A 29 -2.57 2.55 -8.06
C ILE A 29 -1.51 3.44 -8.73
N ALA A 30 -0.23 3.12 -8.59
CA ALA A 30 0.87 3.94 -9.08
C ALA A 30 0.82 4.25 -10.59
N PRO A 31 0.42 3.32 -11.50
CA PRO A 31 0.37 3.60 -12.93
C PRO A 31 -0.60 4.72 -13.32
N TYR A 32 -1.69 4.88 -12.57
CA TYR A 32 -2.76 5.83 -12.88
C TYR A 32 -2.70 7.11 -12.03
N ALA A 33 -1.88 7.14 -10.98
CA ALA A 33 -1.87 8.21 -10.00
C ALA A 33 -1.60 9.61 -10.61
N ALA A 34 -0.71 9.70 -11.60
CA ALA A 34 -0.40 10.97 -12.27
C ALA A 34 -1.59 11.49 -13.10
N GLU A 35 -2.23 10.62 -13.88
CA GLU A 35 -3.40 10.98 -14.69
C GLU A 35 -4.59 11.37 -13.80
N VAL A 36 -4.81 10.63 -12.71
CA VAL A 36 -5.87 10.93 -11.75
C VAL A 36 -5.72 12.33 -11.14
N ASP A 37 -4.49 12.71 -10.79
CA ASP A 37 -4.16 14.04 -10.27
C ASP A 37 -4.37 15.12 -11.33
N GLU A 38 -3.85 14.93 -12.54
CA GLU A 38 -3.97 15.86 -13.66
C GLU A 38 -5.43 16.15 -14.02
N ASP A 39 -6.25 15.10 -14.12
CA ASP A 39 -7.67 15.20 -14.50
C ASP A 39 -8.59 15.56 -13.33
N SER A 40 -8.06 15.67 -12.10
CA SER A 40 -8.85 15.88 -10.87
C SER A 40 -10.04 14.90 -10.76
N ARG A 41 -9.82 13.64 -11.17
CA ARG A 41 -10.87 12.60 -11.23
C ARG A 41 -10.81 11.65 -10.04
N PHE A 42 -11.88 10.89 -9.84
CA PHE A 42 -11.89 9.81 -8.85
C PHE A 42 -11.13 8.57 -9.38
N PRO A 43 -10.26 7.92 -8.57
CA PRO A 43 -9.49 6.74 -8.99
C PRO A 43 -10.32 5.45 -8.92
N GLN A 44 -11.16 5.23 -9.92
CA GLN A 44 -12.04 4.06 -9.99
C GLN A 44 -11.27 2.74 -10.09
N GLU A 45 -10.09 2.76 -10.73
CA GLU A 45 -9.17 1.63 -10.90
C GLU A 45 -8.66 1.16 -9.53
N ALA A 46 -8.21 2.09 -8.68
CA ALA A 46 -7.75 1.79 -7.33
C ALA A 46 -8.88 1.24 -6.45
N LEU A 47 -10.08 1.82 -6.52
CA LEU A 47 -11.24 1.32 -5.77
C LEU A 47 -11.62 -0.10 -6.19
N THR A 48 -11.54 -0.39 -7.49
CA THR A 48 -11.83 -1.73 -8.02
C THR A 48 -10.81 -2.74 -7.50
N ALA A 49 -9.52 -2.40 -7.52
CA ALA A 49 -8.45 -3.25 -6.99
C ALA A 49 -8.59 -3.53 -5.49
N LEU A 50 -9.05 -2.55 -4.68
CA LEU A 50 -9.25 -2.75 -3.23
C LEU A 50 -10.46 -3.62 -2.88
N ASN A 51 -11.46 -3.69 -3.75
CA ASN A 51 -12.73 -4.40 -3.50
C ASN A 51 -12.83 -5.75 -4.22
N ALA A 52 -11.81 -6.12 -5.00
CA ALA A 52 -11.73 -7.40 -5.71
C ALA A 52 -11.36 -8.55 -4.74
#